data_AF-A0AAV6RRF1-F1
#
_entry.id   AF-A0AAV6RRF1-F1
#
_cell.length_a   1.000
_cell.length_b   1.000
_cell.length_c   1.000
_cell.angle_alpha   90.00
_cell.angle_beta   90.00
_cell.angle_gamma   90.00
#
_symmetry.space_group_name_H-M   'P 1'
#
loop_
_entity.id
_entity.type
_entity.pdbx_description
1 polymer ?
#
loop_
_entity_poly.entity_id
_entity_poly.type
_entity_poly.pdbx_seq_one_letter_code
_entity_poly.pdbx_strand_id
1 'polypeptide(L)'
;MFVGFISLFLLTAVDGESSEKVCAYQDVLNHLNLTKNNELYYMTRPVKDYKQPTKVSLDVLLYAILDVRETDQTFIPYVWVFMSWVNQHISWTPSEFCGINMVSLPSDVLWKPDLTIEEMTEKDKAPPCPLLTIRSNGEVHVQDDQVLVSTCRMHVYKFPFDTQSCTLSFKSVIHTVEEIQLFYNASSSEATEESREVMRTQYEWLFINMTVANKTVDTFGIKQDVIIYTINMKRRPILYIVNFLLPVLFFLCLDLASFLISDSGGEKLSYKVTVLLAVTVLQLILNDILPSSSNRIPLIAVYCIGVFALMMLSLLETILVMYLMEKDNAPQDDQTDKDHKQSQACEDKRDKNKCEGEREWRKCLRVCDTSADETPTELLKVSSSHMMEESCTIQKLSDDLRETLNTLTLLLNSRQEERKTGYWTRKIKTINTVFFIFYVSASSLFLLCMFFHWNGAH
;
A
#
# COMPACT_ATOMS: atom_id res chain seq x y z
N MET A 1 -45.36 -112.47 -33.44
CA MET A 1 -44.90 -111.48 -34.44
C MET A 1 -44.80 -110.14 -33.73
N PHE A 2 -43.58 -109.73 -33.35
CA PHE A 2 -42.72 -108.79 -34.11
C PHE A 2 -43.34 -107.37 -34.08
N VAL A 3 -42.75 -106.26 -33.62
CA VAL A 3 -41.46 -105.82 -33.01
C VAL A 3 -41.83 -104.45 -32.38
N GLY A 4 -41.57 -104.15 -31.11
CA GLY A 4 -40.38 -103.42 -30.67
C GLY A 4 -40.31 -101.97 -31.19
N PHE A 5 -40.40 -100.97 -30.31
CA PHE A 5 -39.42 -99.87 -30.21
C PHE A 5 -39.71 -98.96 -29.00
N ILE A 6 -38.63 -98.69 -28.26
CA ILE A 6 -38.50 -97.80 -27.09
C ILE A 6 -37.91 -96.46 -27.57
N SER A 7 -38.39 -95.33 -27.03
CA SER A 7 -37.67 -94.05 -26.72
C SER A 7 -38.71 -92.92 -26.68
N LEU A 8 -38.99 -92.19 -25.60
CA LEU A 8 -38.16 -91.35 -24.73
C LEU A 8 -37.57 -90.09 -25.43
N PHE A 9 -37.97 -88.93 -24.90
CA PHE A 9 -37.39 -87.58 -25.04
C PHE A 9 -37.48 -86.84 -26.40
N LEU A 10 -38.25 -85.74 -26.44
CA LEU A 10 -37.76 -84.35 -26.46
C LEU A 10 -38.87 -83.37 -26.86
N LEU A 11 -39.36 -82.61 -25.87
CA LEU A 11 -39.89 -81.27 -26.07
C LEU A 11 -38.70 -80.39 -26.45
N THR A 12 -38.49 -80.10 -27.74
CA THR A 12 -37.65 -78.97 -28.12
C THR A 12 -38.51 -77.71 -28.00
N ALA A 13 -38.37 -77.04 -26.86
CA ALA A 13 -38.61 -75.62 -26.76
C ALA A 13 -37.83 -74.94 -27.89
N VAL A 14 -38.54 -74.19 -28.73
CA VAL A 14 -37.92 -73.15 -29.55
C VAL A 14 -37.66 -71.99 -28.58
N ASP A 15 -36.62 -72.14 -27.76
CA ASP A 15 -35.95 -70.99 -27.19
C ASP A 15 -35.16 -70.39 -28.34
N GLY A 16 -35.77 -69.40 -28.99
CA GLY A 16 -35.02 -68.38 -29.70
C GLY A 16 -34.20 -67.63 -28.66
N GLU A 17 -33.08 -68.22 -28.25
CA GLU A 17 -32.06 -67.58 -27.48
C GLU A 17 -31.49 -66.48 -28.38
N SER A 18 -32.09 -65.29 -28.28
CA SER A 18 -31.51 -64.04 -28.74
C SER A 18 -30.19 -63.92 -27.99
N SER A 19 -29.11 -64.43 -28.59
CA SER A 19 -27.75 -64.18 -28.13
C SER A 19 -27.65 -62.69 -27.90
N GLU A 20 -27.53 -62.30 -26.63
CA GLU A 20 -27.45 -60.91 -26.23
C GLU A 20 -26.20 -60.35 -26.91
N LYS A 21 -26.40 -59.53 -27.96
CA LYS A 21 -25.32 -59.00 -28.77
C LYS A 21 -24.39 -58.22 -27.85
N VAL A 22 -23.22 -58.76 -27.56
CA VAL A 22 -22.21 -58.08 -26.74
C VAL A 22 -21.63 -56.96 -27.59
N CYS A 23 -22.13 -55.74 -27.41
CA CYS A 23 -21.58 -54.55 -28.05
C CYS A 23 -20.44 -53.98 -27.20
N ALA A 24 -19.34 -53.62 -27.84
CA ALA A 24 -18.21 -52.92 -27.25
C ALA A 24 -18.06 -51.51 -27.86
N TYR A 25 -17.47 -50.58 -27.10
CA TYR A 25 -17.08 -49.27 -27.66
C TYR A 25 -16.16 -49.41 -28.87
N GLN A 26 -15.34 -50.47 -28.91
CA GLN A 26 -14.48 -50.79 -30.04
C GLN A 26 -15.26 -51.00 -31.34
N ASP A 27 -16.52 -51.47 -31.28
CA ASP A 27 -17.35 -51.65 -32.48
C ASP A 27 -17.65 -50.32 -33.16
N VAL A 28 -17.92 -49.28 -32.36
CA VAL A 28 -18.14 -47.90 -32.85
C VAL A 28 -16.84 -47.36 -33.45
N LEU A 29 -15.70 -47.57 -32.79
CA LEU A 29 -14.40 -47.10 -33.29
C LEU A 29 -14.00 -47.78 -34.60
N ASN A 30 -14.24 -49.09 -34.70
CA ASN A 30 -14.02 -49.86 -35.92
C ASN A 30 -14.96 -49.39 -37.06
N HIS A 31 -16.22 -49.13 -36.75
CA HIS A 31 -17.19 -48.60 -37.71
C HIS A 31 -16.77 -47.24 -38.28
N LEU A 32 -16.29 -46.34 -37.41
CA LEU A 32 -15.81 -45.02 -37.80
C LEU A 32 -14.40 -45.03 -38.40
N ASN A 33 -13.71 -46.18 -38.37
CA ASN A 33 -12.31 -46.30 -38.74
C ASN A 33 -11.41 -45.25 -38.04
N LEU A 34 -11.70 -45.00 -36.76
CA LEU A 34 -10.98 -44.05 -35.91
C LEU A 34 -9.67 -44.69 -35.45
N THR A 35 -8.61 -44.47 -36.24
CA THR A 35 -7.25 -44.85 -35.90
C THR A 35 -6.39 -43.61 -35.72
N LYS A 36 -5.35 -43.70 -34.88
CA LYS A 36 -4.45 -42.57 -34.57
C LYS A 36 -3.81 -41.91 -35.80
N ASN A 37 -3.69 -42.63 -36.91
CA ASN A 37 -3.04 -42.17 -38.13
C ASN A 37 -4.02 -41.73 -39.23
N ASN A 38 -5.33 -41.66 -38.93
CA ASN A 38 -6.31 -41.28 -39.93
C ASN A 38 -6.36 -39.75 -40.09
N GLU A 39 -5.64 -39.25 -41.09
CA GLU A 39 -5.50 -37.82 -41.41
C GLU A 39 -6.85 -37.08 -41.55
N LEU A 40 -7.91 -37.79 -41.93
CA LEU A 40 -9.27 -37.25 -42.05
C LEU A 40 -9.74 -36.57 -40.77
N TYR A 41 -9.38 -37.12 -39.61
CA TYR A 41 -9.97 -36.70 -38.35
C TYR A 41 -9.17 -35.64 -37.59
N TYR A 42 -7.85 -35.49 -37.86
CA TYR A 42 -6.98 -34.60 -37.07
C TYR A 42 -6.29 -33.48 -37.85
N MET A 43 -6.08 -33.63 -39.17
CA MET A 43 -5.26 -32.66 -39.93
C MET A 43 -5.99 -31.36 -40.26
N THR A 44 -7.31 -31.41 -40.47
CA THR A 44 -8.09 -30.27 -41.00
C THR A 44 -9.42 -30.09 -40.27
N ARG A 45 -10.06 -28.92 -40.45
CA ARG A 45 -11.38 -28.63 -39.87
C ARG A 45 -12.38 -29.72 -40.29
N PRO A 46 -13.21 -30.22 -39.35
CA PRO A 46 -14.06 -31.38 -39.60
C PRO A 46 -15.38 -31.02 -40.29
N VAL A 47 -15.29 -30.40 -41.47
CA VAL A 47 -16.41 -29.98 -42.30
C VAL A 47 -16.35 -30.65 -43.67
N LYS A 48 -17.53 -31.03 -44.21
CA LYS A 48 -17.62 -31.61 -45.56
C LYS A 48 -17.49 -30.56 -46.66
N ASP A 49 -17.99 -29.35 -46.41
CA ASP A 49 -17.86 -28.19 -47.28
C ASP A 49 -16.98 -27.14 -46.58
N TYR A 50 -15.85 -26.80 -47.20
CA TYR A 50 -14.88 -25.85 -46.65
C TYR A 50 -15.47 -24.45 -46.42
N LYS A 51 -16.54 -24.08 -47.15
CA LYS A 51 -17.24 -22.81 -46.99
C LYS A 51 -18.11 -22.73 -45.73
N GLN A 52 -18.35 -23.86 -45.06
CA GLN A 52 -19.10 -23.87 -43.82
C GLN A 52 -18.17 -23.59 -42.63
N PRO A 53 -18.53 -22.65 -41.75
CA PRO A 53 -17.78 -22.41 -40.53
C PRO A 53 -18.00 -23.56 -39.54
N THR A 54 -16.94 -23.91 -38.81
CA THR A 54 -17.04 -24.78 -37.64
C THR A 54 -17.51 -23.93 -36.47
N LYS A 55 -18.71 -24.20 -35.96
CA LYS A 55 -19.23 -23.53 -34.77
C LYS A 55 -18.65 -24.18 -33.53
N VAL A 56 -18.04 -23.38 -32.66
CA VAL A 56 -17.43 -23.84 -31.41
C VAL A 56 -18.13 -23.14 -30.25
N SER A 57 -18.78 -23.94 -29.39
CA SER A 57 -19.28 -23.49 -28.11
C SER A 57 -18.13 -23.43 -27.13
N LEU A 58 -18.03 -22.33 -26.38
CA LEU A 58 -17.04 -22.12 -25.35
C LEU A 58 -17.74 -21.59 -24.09
N ASP A 59 -17.63 -22.32 -23.00
CA ASP A 59 -18.10 -21.90 -21.68
C ASP A 59 -16.94 -21.97 -20.68
N VAL A 60 -16.84 -20.99 -19.78
CA VAL A 60 -15.73 -20.87 -18.83
C VAL A 60 -16.27 -20.72 -17.42
N LEU A 61 -15.76 -21.54 -16.49
CA LEU A 61 -16.05 -21.44 -15.07
C LEU A 61 -14.79 -21.08 -14.29
N LEU A 62 -14.94 -20.21 -13.30
CA LEU A 62 -13.84 -19.83 -12.41
C LEU A 62 -13.81 -20.75 -11.19
N TYR A 63 -12.84 -21.65 -11.15
CA TYR A 63 -12.67 -22.61 -10.05
C TYR A 63 -11.95 -22.01 -8.84
N ALA A 64 -10.93 -21.17 -9.08
CA ALA A 64 -10.18 -20.52 -8.02
C ALA A 64 -9.51 -19.23 -8.50
N ILE A 65 -9.43 -18.24 -7.59
CA ILE A 65 -8.51 -17.12 -7.71
C ILE A 65 -7.25 -17.53 -6.93
N LEU A 66 -6.17 -17.87 -7.65
CA LEU A 66 -4.94 -18.36 -7.02
C LEU A 66 -4.09 -17.19 -6.54
N ASP A 67 -3.89 -16.19 -7.39
CA ASP A 67 -3.07 -15.03 -7.07
C ASP A 67 -3.44 -13.81 -7.92
N VAL A 68 -3.21 -12.63 -7.35
CA VAL A 68 -3.38 -11.32 -8.01
C VAL A 68 -2.19 -10.47 -7.59
N ARG A 69 -1.27 -10.22 -8.54
CA ARG A 69 -0.05 -9.46 -8.28
C ARG A 69 -0.20 -8.08 -8.88
N GLU A 70 -0.44 -7.08 -8.04
CA GLU A 70 -0.71 -5.71 -8.49
C GLU A 70 0.55 -5.02 -9.00
N THR A 71 1.71 -5.31 -8.41
CA THR A 71 3.02 -4.79 -8.85
C THR A 71 3.31 -5.21 -10.29
N ASP A 72 2.97 -6.46 -10.60
CA ASP A 72 3.27 -7.11 -11.87
C ASP A 72 2.11 -7.01 -12.86
N GLN A 73 1.00 -6.35 -12.48
CA GLN A 73 -0.26 -6.31 -13.24
C GLN A 73 -0.69 -7.68 -13.76
N THR A 74 -0.58 -8.69 -12.90
CA THR A 74 -0.78 -10.10 -13.26
C THR A 74 -1.94 -10.71 -12.49
N PHE A 75 -2.79 -11.45 -13.20
CA PHE A 75 -3.91 -12.20 -12.66
C PHE A 75 -3.70 -13.70 -12.93
N ILE A 76 -3.76 -14.51 -11.88
CA ILE A 76 -3.56 -15.96 -11.95
C ILE A 76 -4.85 -16.69 -11.50
N PRO A 77 -5.79 -16.95 -12.43
CA PRO A 77 -6.95 -17.78 -12.16
C PRO A 77 -6.68 -19.25 -12.47
N TYR A 78 -7.43 -20.11 -11.80
CA TYR A 78 -7.68 -21.48 -12.23
C TYR A 78 -9.10 -21.54 -12.81
N VAL A 79 -9.20 -21.82 -14.10
CA VAL A 79 -10.46 -21.88 -14.84
C VAL A 79 -10.69 -23.28 -15.42
N TRP A 80 -11.96 -23.63 -15.56
CA TRP A 80 -12.42 -24.78 -16.35
C TRP A 80 -12.98 -24.26 -17.66
N VAL A 81 -12.45 -24.76 -18.77
CA VAL A 81 -12.83 -24.35 -20.12
C VAL A 81 -13.53 -25.52 -20.79
N PHE A 82 -14.82 -25.36 -21.03
CA PHE A 82 -15.66 -26.33 -21.72
C PHE A 82 -15.77 -25.92 -23.19
N MET A 83 -15.38 -26.83 -24.08
CA MET A 83 -15.49 -26.63 -25.51
C MET A 83 -16.34 -27.73 -26.13
N SER A 84 -17.19 -27.32 -27.07
CA SER A 84 -17.95 -28.25 -27.89
C SER A 84 -18.01 -27.83 -29.36
N TRP A 85 -17.84 -28.78 -30.26
CA TRP A 85 -17.97 -28.57 -31.70
C TRP A 85 -18.49 -29.83 -32.39
N VAL A 86 -18.97 -29.71 -33.63
CA VAL A 86 -19.46 -30.85 -34.40
C VAL A 86 -18.40 -31.29 -35.41
N ASN A 87 -18.10 -32.58 -35.43
CA ASN A 87 -17.33 -33.23 -36.48
C ASN A 87 -18.26 -33.90 -37.50
N GLN A 88 -18.36 -33.35 -38.72
CA GLN A 88 -19.31 -33.83 -39.73
C GLN A 88 -18.97 -35.22 -40.32
N HIS A 89 -17.76 -35.72 -40.07
CA HIS A 89 -17.32 -37.04 -40.52
C HIS A 89 -17.66 -38.15 -39.51
N ILE A 90 -18.08 -37.79 -38.30
CA ILE A 90 -18.42 -38.72 -37.24
C ILE A 90 -19.95 -38.77 -37.08
N SER A 91 -20.53 -39.94 -37.32
CA SER A 91 -21.93 -40.21 -37.01
C SER A 91 -22.17 -41.70 -36.96
N TRP A 92 -22.98 -42.18 -36.02
CA TRP A 92 -23.46 -43.57 -35.99
C TRP A 92 -24.86 -43.64 -35.41
N THR A 93 -25.61 -44.71 -35.71
CA THR A 93 -26.96 -44.93 -35.18
C THR A 93 -26.88 -45.69 -33.85
N PRO A 94 -27.26 -45.11 -32.69
CA PRO A 94 -27.13 -45.80 -31.40
C PRO A 94 -27.82 -47.16 -31.34
N SER A 95 -28.96 -47.34 -32.03
CA SER A 95 -29.70 -48.61 -32.07
C SER A 95 -28.91 -49.77 -32.71
N GLU A 96 -27.94 -49.48 -33.58
CA GLU A 96 -27.09 -50.52 -34.20
C GLU A 96 -25.98 -51.00 -33.25
N PHE A 97 -25.63 -50.16 -32.27
CA PHE A 97 -24.55 -50.35 -31.31
C PHE A 97 -25.07 -50.42 -29.86
N CYS A 98 -26.15 -51.18 -29.63
CA CYS A 98 -26.73 -51.43 -28.30
C CYS A 98 -27.05 -50.16 -27.47
N GLY A 99 -27.42 -49.07 -28.14
CA GLY A 99 -27.75 -47.80 -27.48
C GLY A 99 -26.54 -46.94 -27.11
N ILE A 100 -25.31 -47.30 -27.54
CA ILE A 100 -24.13 -46.47 -27.32
C ILE A 100 -24.33 -45.11 -28.00
N ASN A 101 -24.45 -44.07 -27.18
CA ASN A 101 -24.64 -42.70 -27.65
C ASN A 101 -23.37 -41.84 -27.53
N MET A 102 -22.38 -42.29 -26.75
CA MET A 102 -21.22 -41.49 -26.39
C MET A 102 -19.99 -42.39 -26.19
N VAL A 103 -18.82 -41.96 -26.64
CA VAL A 103 -17.54 -42.70 -26.53
C VAL A 103 -16.41 -41.73 -26.16
N SER A 104 -15.54 -42.12 -25.23
CA SER A 104 -14.37 -41.32 -24.84
C SER A 104 -13.11 -41.80 -25.56
N LEU A 105 -12.30 -40.85 -26.05
CA LEU A 105 -11.11 -41.11 -26.86
C LEU A 105 -9.96 -40.21 -26.44
N PRO A 106 -8.69 -40.60 -26.70
CA PRO A 106 -7.56 -39.70 -26.52
C PRO A 106 -7.72 -38.40 -27.32
N SER A 107 -7.36 -37.26 -26.74
CA SER A 107 -7.58 -35.94 -27.35
C SER A 107 -6.73 -35.68 -28.59
N ASP A 108 -5.66 -36.46 -28.81
CA ASP A 108 -4.74 -36.33 -29.94
C ASP A 108 -5.22 -37.04 -31.23
N VAL A 109 -6.35 -37.75 -31.20
CA VAL A 109 -6.87 -38.48 -32.38
C VAL A 109 -7.82 -37.66 -33.25
N LEU A 110 -8.32 -36.54 -32.74
CA LEU A 110 -9.26 -35.65 -33.44
C LEU A 110 -8.71 -34.23 -33.52
N TRP A 111 -9.16 -33.51 -34.54
CA TRP A 111 -8.93 -32.09 -34.71
C TRP A 111 -9.57 -31.35 -33.54
N LYS A 112 -8.83 -30.39 -32.97
CA LYS A 112 -9.26 -29.50 -31.90
C LYS A 112 -9.08 -28.06 -32.38
N PRO A 113 -10.01 -27.13 -32.09
CA PRO A 113 -9.85 -25.73 -32.45
C PRO A 113 -8.63 -25.12 -31.75
N ASP A 114 -7.95 -24.22 -32.46
CA ASP A 114 -6.74 -23.52 -32.04
C ASP A 114 -7.07 -22.27 -31.20
N LEU A 115 -7.79 -22.46 -30.09
CA LEU A 115 -8.16 -21.33 -29.24
C LEU A 115 -6.99 -20.88 -28.37
N THR A 116 -6.83 -19.57 -28.24
CA THR A 116 -5.86 -18.90 -27.37
C THR A 116 -6.52 -17.78 -26.58
N ILE A 117 -5.86 -17.36 -25.50
CA ILE A 117 -6.27 -16.25 -24.65
C ILE A 117 -5.31 -15.09 -24.90
N GLU A 118 -5.84 -13.94 -25.30
CA GLU A 118 -5.04 -12.77 -25.70
C GLU A 118 -4.18 -12.21 -24.56
N GLU A 119 -4.71 -12.20 -23.34
CA GLU A 119 -4.05 -11.66 -22.16
C GLU A 119 -2.99 -12.61 -21.55
N MET A 120 -2.88 -13.85 -22.05
CA MET A 120 -2.00 -14.88 -21.50
C MET A 120 -0.51 -14.58 -21.77
N THR A 121 0.31 -14.61 -20.72
CA THR A 121 1.75 -14.29 -20.81
C THR A 121 2.68 -15.47 -20.61
N GLU A 122 2.25 -16.50 -19.89
CA GLU A 122 2.99 -17.75 -19.70
C GLU A 122 2.18 -18.92 -20.26
N LYS A 123 2.86 -20.01 -20.62
CA LYS A 123 2.20 -21.27 -20.98
C LYS A 123 1.40 -21.79 -19.80
N ASP A 124 0.26 -22.43 -20.10
CA ASP A 124 -0.57 -23.11 -19.10
C ASP A 124 0.27 -24.08 -18.26
N LYS A 125 0.08 -23.99 -16.95
CA LYS A 125 0.79 -24.82 -15.95
C LYS A 125 0.05 -26.13 -15.66
N ALA A 126 -1.22 -26.24 -16.05
CA ALA A 126 -2.01 -27.46 -15.92
C ALA A 126 -1.73 -28.44 -17.09
N PRO A 127 -1.76 -29.75 -16.83
CA PRO A 127 -1.68 -30.73 -17.90
C PRO A 127 -2.98 -30.71 -18.72
N PRO A 128 -2.90 -30.75 -20.06
CA PRO A 128 -4.10 -30.78 -20.90
C PRO A 128 -4.90 -32.06 -20.66
N CYS A 129 -6.22 -31.99 -20.86
CA CYS A 129 -7.06 -33.17 -20.69
C CYS A 129 -6.67 -34.26 -21.71
N PRO A 130 -6.35 -35.48 -21.26
CA PRO A 130 -5.88 -36.54 -22.15
C PRO A 130 -7.01 -37.15 -22.98
N LEU A 131 -8.27 -36.89 -22.61
CA LEU A 131 -9.45 -37.49 -23.22
C LEU A 131 -10.42 -36.40 -23.70
N LEU A 132 -11.13 -36.72 -24.77
CA LEU A 132 -12.32 -36.03 -25.24
C LEU A 132 -13.46 -37.02 -25.32
N THR A 133 -14.68 -36.53 -25.49
CA THR A 133 -15.84 -37.40 -25.67
C THR A 133 -16.63 -37.02 -26.91
N ILE A 134 -16.97 -38.03 -27.72
CA ILE A 134 -17.77 -37.88 -28.92
C ILE A 134 -19.18 -38.44 -28.71
N ARG A 135 -20.20 -37.75 -29.23
CA ARG A 135 -21.58 -38.22 -29.28
C ARG A 135 -21.94 -38.78 -30.66
N SER A 136 -23.00 -39.58 -30.71
CA SER A 136 -23.47 -40.26 -31.93
C SER A 136 -23.83 -39.33 -33.09
N ASN A 137 -24.17 -38.08 -32.77
CA ASN A 137 -24.45 -37.01 -33.73
C ASN A 137 -23.20 -36.25 -34.22
N GLY A 138 -22.00 -36.68 -33.82
CA GLY A 138 -20.73 -36.03 -34.18
C GLY A 138 -20.32 -34.87 -33.27
N GLU A 139 -21.10 -34.54 -32.24
CA GLU A 139 -20.72 -33.52 -31.26
C GLU A 139 -19.57 -34.01 -30.38
N VAL A 140 -18.49 -33.24 -30.34
CA VAL A 140 -17.29 -33.47 -29.56
C VAL A 140 -17.31 -32.54 -28.36
N HIS A 141 -17.00 -33.08 -27.18
CA HIS A 141 -16.93 -32.36 -25.92
C HIS A 141 -15.53 -32.54 -25.34
N VAL A 142 -14.93 -31.44 -24.89
CA VAL A 142 -13.68 -31.44 -24.14
C VAL A 142 -13.76 -30.41 -23.01
N GLN A 143 -13.20 -30.79 -21.86
CA GLN A 143 -13.01 -29.89 -20.74
C GLN A 143 -11.50 -29.79 -20.51
N ASP A 144 -10.97 -28.57 -20.56
CA ASP A 144 -9.59 -28.27 -20.16
C ASP A 144 -9.58 -27.48 -18.87
N ASP A 145 -8.81 -27.97 -17.91
CA ASP A 145 -8.55 -27.32 -16.65
C ASP A 145 -7.26 -26.50 -16.81
N GLN A 146 -7.31 -25.17 -16.69
CA GLN A 146 -6.19 -24.29 -17.04
C GLN A 146 -5.77 -23.37 -15.89
N VAL A 147 -4.47 -23.35 -15.59
CA VAL A 147 -3.87 -22.38 -14.66
C VAL A 147 -3.21 -21.29 -15.49
N LEU A 148 -3.90 -20.17 -15.60
CA LEU A 148 -3.53 -19.07 -16.49
C LEU A 148 -2.65 -18.07 -15.78
N VAL A 149 -1.62 -17.57 -16.45
CA VAL A 149 -0.94 -16.34 -16.05
C VAL A 149 -1.29 -15.30 -17.10
N SER A 150 -2.09 -14.31 -16.68
CA SER A 150 -2.66 -13.30 -17.58
C SER A 150 -2.33 -11.88 -17.14
N THR A 151 -2.25 -10.97 -18.10
CA THR A 151 -2.12 -9.54 -17.84
C THR A 151 -3.47 -8.95 -17.48
N CYS A 152 -3.51 -8.16 -16.42
CA CYS A 152 -4.71 -7.45 -16.00
C CYS A 152 -4.35 -6.10 -15.42
N ARG A 153 -4.97 -5.05 -15.96
CA ARG A 153 -4.74 -3.68 -15.51
C ARG A 153 -5.40 -3.45 -14.16
N MET A 154 -4.58 -3.32 -13.11
CA MET A 154 -5.08 -3.09 -11.75
C MET A 154 -5.38 -1.62 -11.46
N HIS A 155 -6.52 -1.38 -10.81
CA HIS A 155 -6.99 -0.07 -10.35
C HIS A 155 -6.90 0.03 -8.83
N VAL A 156 -5.74 0.47 -8.32
CA VAL A 156 -5.45 0.50 -6.87
C VAL A 156 -5.82 1.81 -6.16
N TYR A 157 -6.55 2.72 -6.82
CA TYR A 157 -6.89 4.03 -6.23
C TYR A 157 -7.62 3.91 -4.89
N LYS A 158 -8.60 3.01 -4.77
CA LYS A 158 -9.39 2.77 -3.56
C LYS A 158 -8.80 1.75 -2.59
N PHE A 159 -7.55 1.33 -2.78
CA PHE A 159 -6.90 0.36 -1.90
C PHE A 159 -7.04 0.75 -0.42
N PRO A 160 -7.32 -0.19 0.50
CA PRO A 160 -7.50 -1.65 0.30
C PRO A 160 -8.96 -2.06 0.00
N PHE A 161 -9.87 -1.11 -0.24
CA PHE A 161 -11.30 -1.35 -0.52
C PHE A 161 -11.59 -1.40 -2.02
N ASP A 162 -10.63 -1.90 -2.79
CA ASP A 162 -10.65 -1.92 -4.24
C ASP A 162 -11.45 -3.10 -4.81
N THR A 163 -11.88 -2.91 -6.06
CA THR A 163 -12.51 -3.93 -6.90
C THR A 163 -11.75 -3.93 -8.22
N GLN A 164 -11.40 -5.11 -8.70
CA GLN A 164 -10.67 -5.31 -9.94
C GLN A 164 -11.55 -6.01 -10.96
N SER A 165 -11.28 -5.73 -12.23
CA SER A 165 -11.99 -6.27 -13.38
C SER A 165 -10.95 -6.75 -14.39
N CYS A 166 -10.79 -8.07 -14.49
CA CYS A 166 -9.81 -8.71 -15.37
C CYS A 166 -10.52 -9.43 -16.51
N THR A 167 -9.98 -9.31 -17.73
CA THR A 167 -10.55 -9.93 -18.93
C THR A 167 -9.74 -11.15 -19.36
N LEU A 168 -10.43 -12.18 -19.84
CA LEU A 168 -9.86 -13.30 -20.57
C LEU A 168 -10.58 -13.38 -21.92
N SER A 169 -9.85 -13.05 -22.98
CA SER A 169 -10.36 -12.91 -24.34
C SER A 169 -9.93 -14.10 -25.18
N PHE A 170 -10.88 -14.99 -25.48
CA PHE A 170 -10.66 -16.22 -26.25
C PHE A 170 -10.89 -15.97 -27.73
N LYS A 171 -9.93 -16.35 -28.57
CA LYS A 171 -10.02 -16.28 -30.03
C LYS A 171 -9.24 -17.42 -30.69
N SER A 172 -9.52 -17.67 -31.97
CA SER A 172 -8.67 -18.55 -32.77
C SER A 172 -7.31 -17.89 -33.06
N VAL A 173 -6.24 -18.67 -33.11
CA VAL A 173 -4.89 -18.16 -33.44
C VAL A 173 -4.81 -17.81 -34.92
N ILE A 174 -5.32 -18.67 -35.82
CA ILE A 174 -5.16 -18.48 -37.27
C ILE A 174 -6.48 -18.30 -38.02
N HIS A 175 -7.60 -18.82 -37.51
CA HIS A 175 -8.83 -18.91 -38.28
C HIS A 175 -9.65 -17.63 -38.21
N THR A 176 -10.34 -17.34 -39.32
CA THR A 176 -11.26 -16.21 -39.42
C THR A 176 -12.68 -16.60 -38.99
N VAL A 177 -13.56 -15.61 -38.83
CA VAL A 177 -15.00 -15.81 -38.58
C VAL A 177 -15.72 -16.62 -39.67
N GLU A 178 -15.14 -16.70 -40.87
CA GLU A 178 -15.68 -17.51 -41.97
C GLU A 178 -15.36 -19.01 -41.78
N GLU A 179 -14.33 -19.34 -40.99
CA GLU A 179 -13.85 -20.70 -40.77
C GLU A 179 -14.21 -21.25 -39.39
N ILE A 180 -14.10 -20.42 -38.34
CA ILE A 180 -14.47 -20.76 -36.97
C ILE A 180 -15.34 -19.64 -36.40
N GLN A 181 -16.53 -20.03 -35.92
CA GLN A 181 -17.45 -19.13 -35.24
C GLN A 181 -17.53 -19.51 -33.77
N LEU A 182 -17.22 -18.56 -32.89
CA LEU A 182 -17.27 -18.77 -31.45
C LEU A 182 -18.60 -18.29 -30.89
N PHE A 183 -19.21 -19.11 -30.04
CA PHE A 183 -20.38 -18.73 -29.26
C PHE A 183 -20.31 -19.33 -27.85
N TYR A 184 -21.08 -18.77 -26.93
CA TYR A 184 -21.20 -19.26 -25.55
C TYR A 184 -22.65 -19.68 -25.31
N ASN A 185 -22.87 -20.73 -24.52
CA ASN A 185 -24.22 -21.17 -24.17
C ASN A 185 -24.69 -20.49 -22.87
N ALA A 186 -23.80 -20.44 -21.88
CA ALA A 186 -24.13 -19.95 -20.56
C ALA A 186 -24.29 -18.42 -20.55
N SER A 187 -25.41 -17.94 -20.02
CA SER A 187 -25.60 -16.50 -19.81
C SER A 187 -24.61 -15.96 -18.76
N SER A 188 -24.40 -14.63 -18.73
CA SER A 188 -23.52 -14.04 -17.69
C SER A 188 -23.97 -14.35 -16.26
N SER A 189 -25.29 -14.45 -16.02
CA SER A 189 -25.84 -14.85 -14.73
C SER A 189 -25.54 -16.31 -14.39
N GLU A 190 -25.71 -17.20 -15.35
CA GLU A 190 -25.47 -18.63 -15.20
C GLU A 190 -24.00 -18.94 -14.97
N ALA A 191 -23.10 -18.39 -15.80
CA ALA A 191 -21.66 -18.51 -15.61
C ALA A 191 -21.20 -17.98 -14.24
N THR A 192 -21.86 -16.93 -13.73
CA THR A 192 -21.60 -16.40 -12.38
C THR A 192 -22.06 -17.36 -11.28
N GLU A 193 -23.25 -17.95 -11.41
CA GLU A 193 -23.82 -18.86 -10.43
C GLU A 193 -23.04 -20.18 -10.39
N GLU A 194 -22.80 -20.81 -11.54
CA GLU A 194 -22.02 -22.03 -11.65
C GLU A 194 -20.58 -21.84 -11.15
N SER A 195 -19.93 -20.72 -11.52
CA SER A 195 -18.60 -20.40 -10.99
C SER A 195 -18.61 -20.26 -9.47
N ARG A 196 -19.68 -19.70 -8.88
CA ARG A 196 -19.81 -19.57 -7.41
C ARG A 196 -19.95 -20.92 -6.73
N GLU A 197 -20.66 -21.87 -7.34
CA GLU A 197 -20.86 -23.22 -6.80
C GLU A 197 -19.56 -24.04 -6.79
N VAL A 198 -18.75 -23.94 -7.85
CA VAL A 198 -17.50 -24.71 -7.96
C VAL A 198 -16.32 -24.06 -7.24
N MET A 199 -16.41 -22.76 -6.89
CA MET A 199 -15.30 -22.00 -6.35
C MET A 199 -14.75 -22.57 -5.04
N ARG A 200 -13.45 -22.90 -5.01
CA ARG A 200 -12.80 -23.47 -3.82
C ARG A 200 -12.01 -22.49 -2.97
N THR A 201 -11.30 -21.54 -3.58
CA THR A 201 -10.38 -20.65 -2.85
C THR A 201 -10.72 -19.17 -3.07
N GLN A 202 -10.93 -18.47 -1.94
CA GLN A 202 -11.18 -17.02 -1.88
C GLN A 202 -10.42 -16.42 -0.68
N TYR A 203 -9.09 -16.47 -0.74
CA TYR A 203 -8.24 -16.05 0.37
C TYR A 203 -8.28 -14.54 0.56
N GLU A 204 -7.60 -13.80 -0.32
CA GLU A 204 -7.58 -12.33 -0.29
C GLU A 204 -8.70 -11.72 -1.16
N TRP A 205 -9.05 -12.40 -2.24
CA TRP A 205 -10.00 -11.91 -3.24
C TRP A 205 -11.32 -12.66 -3.20
N LEU A 206 -12.40 -11.90 -3.21
CA LEU A 206 -13.77 -12.36 -3.29
C LEU A 206 -14.27 -12.23 -4.72
N PHE A 207 -14.71 -13.33 -5.32
CA PHE A 207 -15.39 -13.30 -6.60
C PHE A 207 -16.77 -12.64 -6.46
N ILE A 208 -17.03 -11.63 -7.28
CA ILE A 208 -18.30 -10.91 -7.31
C ILE A 208 -19.21 -11.54 -8.37
N ASN A 209 -18.80 -11.41 -9.63
CA ASN A 209 -19.52 -11.90 -10.80
C ASN A 209 -18.58 -12.03 -12.01
N MET A 210 -19.10 -12.69 -13.03
CA MET A 210 -18.45 -12.86 -14.33
C MET A 210 -19.42 -12.40 -15.41
N THR A 211 -18.92 -11.63 -16.37
CA THR A 211 -19.72 -11.22 -17.54
C THR A 211 -19.11 -11.78 -18.81
N VAL A 212 -19.96 -12.19 -19.73
CA VAL A 212 -19.58 -12.82 -20.99
C VAL A 212 -20.09 -11.98 -22.13
N ALA A 213 -19.22 -11.66 -23.08
CA ALA A 213 -19.57 -10.92 -24.29
C ALA A 213 -18.88 -11.52 -25.51
N ASN A 214 -19.58 -11.53 -26.64
CA ASN A 214 -19.00 -11.88 -27.95
C ASN A 214 -18.81 -10.61 -28.78
N LYS A 215 -17.64 -10.47 -29.42
CA LYS A 215 -17.34 -9.41 -30.37
C LYS A 215 -16.55 -9.97 -31.55
N THR A 216 -16.87 -9.52 -32.75
CA THR A 216 -16.00 -9.75 -33.91
C THR A 216 -15.00 -8.60 -34.01
N VAL A 217 -13.71 -8.92 -33.99
CA VAL A 217 -12.62 -7.95 -34.04
C VAL A 217 -11.92 -8.07 -35.40
N ASP A 218 -11.66 -6.92 -36.03
CA ASP A 218 -10.85 -6.85 -37.26
C ASP A 218 -9.43 -6.42 -36.89
N THR A 219 -8.49 -7.36 -36.99
CA THR A 219 -7.08 -7.12 -36.69
C THR A 219 -6.29 -7.26 -37.98
N PHE A 220 -5.77 -6.14 -38.49
CA PHE A 220 -5.00 -6.07 -39.75
C PHE A 220 -5.74 -6.65 -40.97
N GLY A 221 -7.07 -6.53 -41.05
CA GLY A 221 -7.90 -7.04 -42.15
C GLY A 221 -8.38 -8.47 -41.96
N ILE A 222 -8.03 -9.11 -40.84
CA ILE A 222 -8.48 -10.46 -40.47
C ILE A 222 -9.59 -10.31 -39.44
N LYS A 223 -10.80 -10.74 -39.81
CA LYS A 223 -11.97 -10.74 -38.92
C LYS A 223 -12.03 -12.04 -38.12
N GLN A 224 -12.01 -11.94 -36.81
CA GLN A 224 -12.08 -13.09 -35.90
C GLN A 224 -13.14 -12.85 -34.83
N ASP A 225 -13.85 -13.91 -34.43
CA ASP A 225 -14.72 -13.86 -33.27
C ASP A 225 -13.89 -13.98 -31.99
N VAL A 226 -14.26 -13.17 -30.99
CA VAL A 226 -13.62 -13.12 -29.68
C VAL A 226 -14.70 -13.21 -28.60
N ILE A 227 -14.58 -14.19 -27.71
CA ILE A 227 -15.40 -14.29 -26.50
C ILE A 227 -14.61 -13.74 -25.33
N ILE A 228 -15.17 -12.74 -24.66
CA ILE A 228 -14.53 -12.01 -23.58
C ILE A 228 -15.24 -12.36 -22.27
N TYR A 229 -14.52 -13.03 -21.37
CA TYR A 229 -14.93 -13.25 -20.00
C TYR A 229 -14.33 -12.17 -19.11
N THR A 230 -15.16 -11.31 -18.53
CA THR A 230 -14.73 -10.29 -17.58
C THR A 230 -15.06 -10.73 -16.17
N ILE A 231 -14.02 -10.98 -15.37
CA ILE A 231 -14.09 -11.44 -13.99
C ILE A 231 -13.95 -10.25 -13.06
N ASN A 232 -14.98 -10.00 -12.24
CA ASN A 232 -14.94 -8.95 -11.23
C ASN A 232 -14.71 -9.54 -9.85
N MET A 233 -13.75 -8.97 -9.14
CA MET A 233 -13.32 -9.44 -7.82
C MET A 233 -13.08 -8.29 -6.85
N LYS A 234 -13.38 -8.51 -5.57
CA LYS A 234 -13.25 -7.53 -4.48
C LYS A 234 -12.22 -7.99 -3.46
N ARG A 235 -11.34 -7.10 -3.02
CA ARG A 235 -10.37 -7.42 -1.96
C ARG A 235 -11.05 -7.55 -0.60
N ARG A 236 -10.57 -8.46 0.25
CA ARG A 236 -10.83 -8.48 1.70
C ARG A 236 -9.86 -7.51 2.41
N PRO A 237 -10.31 -6.35 2.90
CA PRO A 237 -9.41 -5.29 3.37
C PRO A 237 -8.85 -5.51 4.79
N ILE A 238 -9.33 -6.52 5.52
CA ILE A 238 -9.17 -6.58 6.98
C ILE A 238 -7.71 -6.59 7.46
N LEU A 239 -6.82 -7.33 6.77
CA LEU A 239 -5.41 -7.41 7.12
C LEU A 239 -4.72 -6.06 6.91
N TYR A 240 -5.06 -5.34 5.85
CA TYR A 240 -4.52 -4.01 5.57
C TYR A 240 -5.02 -2.97 6.57
N ILE A 241 -6.27 -3.08 7.02
CA ILE A 241 -6.82 -2.19 8.05
C ILE A 241 -6.05 -2.37 9.36
N VAL A 242 -5.86 -3.61 9.81
CA VAL A 242 -5.21 -3.91 11.09
C VAL A 242 -3.70 -3.62 11.05
N ASN A 243 -3.03 -3.86 9.93
CA ASN A 243 -1.58 -3.72 9.83
C ASN A 243 -1.12 -2.31 9.42
N PHE A 244 -1.95 -1.52 8.74
CA PHE A 244 -1.55 -0.19 8.24
C PHE A 244 -2.44 0.94 8.74
N LEU A 245 -3.76 0.88 8.52
CA LEU A 245 -4.64 2.01 8.86
C LEU A 245 -4.69 2.25 10.38
N LEU A 246 -4.85 1.17 11.15
CA LEU A 246 -5.00 1.24 12.60
C LEU A 246 -3.69 1.68 13.31
N PRO A 247 -2.50 1.15 12.99
CA PRO A 247 -1.25 1.63 13.58
C PRO A 247 -0.94 3.10 13.26
N VAL A 248 -1.20 3.56 12.02
CA VAL A 248 -1.03 4.99 11.67
C VAL A 248 -1.99 5.88 12.47
N LEU A 249 -3.23 5.43 12.68
CA LEU A 249 -4.18 6.13 13.54
C LEU A 249 -3.68 6.20 15.00
N PHE A 250 -3.12 5.11 15.53
CA PHE A 250 -2.52 5.11 16.86
C PHE A 250 -1.33 6.07 16.96
N PHE A 251 -0.47 6.14 15.95
CA PHE A 251 0.63 7.10 15.95
C PHE A 251 0.15 8.56 15.91
N LEU A 252 -0.93 8.85 15.18
CA LEU A 252 -1.57 10.17 15.23
C LEU A 252 -2.12 10.48 16.63
N CYS A 253 -2.74 9.50 17.30
CA CYS A 253 -3.20 9.66 18.69
C CYS A 253 -2.04 9.86 19.68
N LEU A 254 -0.91 9.16 19.49
CA LEU A 254 0.30 9.32 20.29
C LEU A 254 0.92 10.72 20.10
N ASP A 255 0.97 11.21 18.85
CA ASP A 255 1.38 12.58 18.58
C ASP A 255 0.46 13.61 19.26
N LEU A 256 -0.87 13.39 19.23
CA LEU A 256 -1.82 14.21 19.98
C LEU A 256 -1.60 14.15 21.50
N ALA A 257 -1.29 12.96 22.04
CA ALA A 257 -0.99 12.79 23.46
C ALA A 257 0.31 13.51 23.88
N SER A 258 1.25 13.73 22.96
CA SER A 258 2.49 14.47 23.24
C SER A 258 2.27 15.92 23.67
N PHE A 259 1.13 16.53 23.34
CA PHE A 259 0.77 17.87 23.81
C PHE A 259 0.50 17.93 25.32
N LEU A 260 0.29 16.77 25.97
CA LEU A 260 0.16 16.66 27.43
C LEU A 260 1.51 16.66 28.15
N ILE A 261 2.61 16.43 27.42
CA ILE A 261 3.97 16.46 27.97
C ILE A 261 4.38 17.93 28.17
N SER A 262 5.00 18.21 29.32
CA SER A 262 5.50 19.56 29.63
C SER A 262 6.54 20.02 28.61
N ASP A 263 6.47 21.30 28.22
CA ASP A 263 7.41 21.95 27.29
C ASP A 263 8.76 22.29 27.95
N SER A 264 8.90 22.07 29.26
CA SER A 264 10.05 22.48 30.07
C SER A 264 11.31 21.59 29.92
N GLY A 265 11.36 20.69 28.94
CA GLY A 265 12.50 19.79 28.70
C GLY A 265 12.54 19.18 27.29
N GLY A 266 13.68 18.62 26.90
CA GLY A 266 13.89 18.01 25.58
C GLY A 266 13.15 16.67 25.36
N GLU A 267 12.49 16.13 26.39
CA GLU A 267 11.78 14.85 26.35
C GLU A 267 10.63 14.85 25.33
N LYS A 268 9.87 15.96 25.24
CA LYS A 268 8.79 16.13 24.27
C LYS A 268 9.29 16.07 22.83
N LEU A 269 10.44 16.70 22.55
CA LEU A 269 11.06 16.66 21.23
C LEU A 269 11.52 15.25 20.88
N SER A 270 12.24 14.59 21.81
CA SER A 270 12.72 13.22 21.62
C SER A 270 11.56 12.24 21.37
N TYR A 271 10.46 12.38 22.12
CA TYR A 271 9.24 11.61 21.91
C TYR A 271 8.66 11.80 20.50
N LYS A 272 8.41 13.05 20.07
CA LYS A 272 7.83 13.33 18.74
C LYS A 272 8.73 12.80 17.61
N VAL A 273 10.05 12.95 17.72
CA VAL A 273 11.02 12.40 16.74
C VAL A 273 10.93 10.88 16.67
N THR A 274 10.80 10.20 17.82
CA THR A 274 10.70 8.73 17.88
C THR A 274 9.41 8.22 17.23
N VAL A 275 8.27 8.88 17.50
CA VAL A 275 6.98 8.52 16.88
C VAL A 275 7.00 8.76 15.37
N LEU A 276 7.61 9.87 14.93
CA LEU A 276 7.77 10.18 13.51
C LEU A 276 8.63 9.14 12.78
N LEU A 277 9.73 8.70 13.40
CA LEU A 277 10.58 7.64 12.84
C LEU A 277 9.79 6.33 12.70
N ALA A 278 9.01 5.95 13.71
CA ALA A 278 8.18 4.75 13.65
C ALA A 278 7.14 4.78 12.51
N VAL A 279 6.48 5.94 12.30
CA VAL A 279 5.57 6.13 11.16
C VAL A 279 6.30 6.05 9.83
N THR A 280 7.51 6.60 9.74
CA THR A 280 8.33 6.54 8.52
C THR A 280 8.66 5.09 8.15
N VAL A 281 9.02 4.25 9.13
CA VAL A 281 9.27 2.83 8.91
C VAL A 281 8.02 2.11 8.40
N LEU A 282 6.86 2.36 9.02
CA LEU A 282 5.60 1.77 8.55
C LEU A 282 5.23 2.21 7.13
N GLN A 283 5.53 3.45 6.77
CA GLN A 283 5.31 3.98 5.42
C GLN A 283 6.24 3.35 4.38
N LEU A 284 7.50 3.05 4.73
CA LEU A 284 8.41 2.32 3.86
C LEU A 284 7.89 0.91 3.55
N ILE A 285 7.42 0.18 4.58
CA ILE A 285 6.81 -1.14 4.41
C ILE A 285 5.58 -1.06 3.49
N LEU A 286 4.75 -0.03 3.65
CA LEU A 286 3.59 0.17 2.79
C LEU A 286 3.99 0.44 1.32
N ASN A 287 5.08 1.15 1.08
CA ASN A 287 5.58 1.43 -0.27
C ASN A 287 6.00 0.14 -0.98
N ASP A 288 6.64 -0.79 -0.28
CA ASP A 288 7.06 -2.08 -0.84
C ASP A 288 5.88 -2.97 -1.25
N ILE A 289 4.71 -2.79 -0.64
CA ILE A 289 3.50 -3.57 -0.94
C ILE A 289 2.67 -2.94 -2.06
N LEU A 290 2.69 -1.60 -2.18
CA LEU A 290 1.89 -0.91 -3.19
C LEU A 290 2.58 -0.98 -4.56
N PRO A 291 1.83 -1.21 -5.65
CA PRO A 291 2.41 -1.19 -6.97
C PRO A 291 2.92 0.21 -7.33
N SER A 292 4.15 0.28 -7.85
CA SER A 292 4.78 1.52 -8.33
C SER A 292 4.13 2.09 -9.60
N SER A 293 3.20 1.35 -10.24
CA SER A 293 2.74 1.60 -11.62
C SER A 293 1.34 2.20 -11.77
N SER A 294 0.74 2.78 -10.72
CA SER A 294 -0.64 3.29 -10.81
C SER A 294 -0.74 4.70 -11.44
N ASN A 295 -1.69 4.90 -12.36
CA ASN A 295 -2.01 6.22 -12.95
C ASN A 295 -2.48 7.26 -11.91
N ARG A 296 -2.89 6.82 -10.71
CA ARG A 296 -3.36 7.67 -9.61
C ARG A 296 -2.85 7.13 -8.29
N ILE A 297 -2.36 8.02 -7.45
CA ILE A 297 -1.85 7.70 -6.12
C ILE A 297 -2.97 7.03 -5.28
N PRO A 298 -2.73 5.85 -4.67
CA PRO A 298 -3.69 5.18 -3.79
C PRO A 298 -4.10 6.05 -2.60
N LEU A 299 -5.38 5.97 -2.19
CA LEU A 299 -5.91 6.72 -1.04
C LEU A 299 -5.16 6.39 0.26
N ILE A 300 -4.73 5.14 0.46
CA ILE A 300 -3.93 4.76 1.64
C ILE A 300 -2.60 5.52 1.71
N ALA A 301 -1.96 5.78 0.57
CA ALA A 301 -0.72 6.53 0.52
C ALA A 301 -0.96 8.02 0.84
N VAL A 302 -2.05 8.60 0.32
CA VAL A 302 -2.48 9.97 0.67
C VAL A 302 -2.78 10.10 2.16
N TYR A 303 -3.44 9.09 2.75
CA TYR A 303 -3.66 9.02 4.20
C TYR A 303 -2.36 9.04 4.99
N CYS A 304 -1.42 8.13 4.67
CA CYS A 304 -0.13 8.05 5.36
C CYS A 304 0.70 9.33 5.20
N ILE A 305 0.79 9.88 3.98
CA ILE A 305 1.53 11.13 3.72
C ILE A 305 0.88 12.31 4.45
N GLY A 306 -0.45 12.39 4.49
CA GLY A 306 -1.16 13.45 5.19
C GLY A 306 -0.96 13.38 6.71
N VAL A 307 -1.03 12.19 7.31
CA VAL A 307 -0.72 11.99 8.74
C VAL A 307 0.74 12.34 9.03
N PHE A 308 1.67 11.91 8.17
CA PHE A 308 3.09 12.27 8.30
C PHE A 308 3.29 13.80 8.25
N ALA A 309 2.64 14.49 7.31
CA ALA A 309 2.72 15.95 7.20
C ALA A 309 2.16 16.65 8.45
N LEU A 310 1.04 16.17 9.00
CA LEU A 310 0.49 16.69 10.26
C LEU A 310 1.49 16.51 11.41
N MET A 311 2.07 15.32 11.57
CA MET A 311 3.08 15.06 12.60
C MET A 311 4.34 15.91 12.41
N MET A 312 4.76 16.16 11.17
CA MET A 312 5.88 17.07 10.88
C MET A 312 5.58 18.51 11.29
N LEU A 313 4.36 19.01 11.03
CA LEU A 313 3.93 20.34 11.48
C LEU A 313 3.89 20.41 13.01
N SER A 314 3.43 19.35 13.66
CA SER A 314 3.43 19.19 15.12
C SER A 314 4.84 19.23 15.70
N LEU A 315 5.83 18.60 15.04
CA LEU A 315 7.23 18.65 15.45
C LEU A 315 7.85 20.04 15.27
N LEU A 316 7.59 20.69 14.13
CA LEU A 316 8.08 22.05 13.83
C LEU A 316 7.57 23.06 14.86
N GLU A 317 6.31 22.93 15.29
CA GLU A 317 5.76 23.75 16.37
C GLU A 317 6.51 23.53 17.69
N THR A 318 6.74 22.28 18.10
CA THR A 318 7.53 21.99 19.31
C THR A 318 8.93 22.61 19.26
N ILE A 319 9.61 22.54 18.11
CA ILE A 319 10.94 23.13 17.94
C ILE A 319 10.88 24.65 18.10
N LEU A 320 9.88 25.30 17.47
CA LEU A 320 9.67 26.74 17.57
C LEU A 320 9.37 27.17 19.02
N VAL A 321 8.51 26.41 19.72
CA VAL A 321 8.15 26.65 21.12
C VAL A 321 9.37 26.51 22.02
N MET A 322 10.14 25.44 21.89
CA MET A 322 11.37 25.27 22.69
C MET A 322 12.39 26.38 22.39
N TYR A 323 12.56 26.77 21.13
CA TYR A 323 13.44 27.89 20.76
C TYR A 323 13.01 29.21 21.41
N LEU A 324 11.70 29.51 21.43
CA LEU A 324 11.17 30.69 22.11
C LEU A 324 11.37 30.61 23.63
N MET A 325 11.16 29.43 24.24
CA MET A 325 11.42 29.21 25.67
C MET A 325 12.89 29.40 26.04
N GLU A 326 13.82 28.89 25.22
CA GLU A 326 15.26 29.06 25.45
C GLU A 326 15.69 30.53 25.34
N LYS A 327 15.17 31.25 24.34
CA LYS A 327 15.41 32.68 24.17
C LYS A 327 14.87 33.51 25.35
N ASP A 328 13.79 33.08 25.96
CA ASP A 328 13.16 33.75 27.09
C ASP A 328 13.88 33.47 28.42
N ASN A 329 14.54 32.32 28.54
CA ASN A 329 15.36 31.94 29.69
C ASN A 329 16.81 32.47 29.61
N ALA A 330 17.28 32.90 28.44
CA ALA A 330 18.57 33.56 28.31
C ALA A 330 18.49 34.95 28.99
N PRO A 331 19.30 35.23 30.04
CA PRO A 331 19.34 36.56 30.64
C PRO A 331 19.66 37.59 29.56
N GLN A 332 18.89 38.68 29.53
CA GLN A 332 19.12 39.80 28.63
C GLN A 332 20.33 40.62 29.13
N ASP A 333 21.51 40.01 29.16
CA ASP A 333 22.75 40.63 29.63
C ASP A 333 23.45 41.44 28.51
N ASP A 334 22.66 42.12 27.68
CA ASP A 334 23.17 42.90 26.55
C ASP A 334 22.61 44.34 26.51
N GLN A 335 22.39 44.92 27.70
CA GLN A 335 22.09 46.36 27.80
C GLN A 335 22.59 46.99 29.11
N THR A 336 23.82 46.68 29.54
CA THR A 336 24.50 47.48 30.57
C THR A 336 25.96 47.85 30.26
N ASP A 337 26.48 47.55 29.05
CA ASP A 337 27.84 47.97 28.63
C ASP A 337 27.87 49.04 27.52
N LYS A 338 26.71 49.64 27.19
CA LYS A 338 26.63 50.76 26.23
C LYS A 338 26.42 52.14 26.86
N ASP A 339 25.78 52.23 28.03
CA ASP A 339 25.53 53.53 28.66
C ASP A 339 26.66 54.01 29.59
N HIS A 340 27.65 53.18 29.92
CA HIS A 340 28.87 53.62 30.61
C HIS A 340 30.03 54.04 29.69
N LYS A 341 29.84 53.97 28.36
CA LYS A 341 30.82 54.48 27.37
C LYS A 341 30.44 55.81 26.72
N GLN A 342 29.34 56.45 27.14
CA GLN A 342 28.84 57.67 26.51
C GLN A 342 28.80 58.91 27.41
N SER A 343 29.49 58.89 28.56
CA SER A 343 29.78 60.10 29.35
C SER A 343 31.27 60.45 29.45
N GLN A 344 32.14 59.80 28.66
CA GLN A 344 33.58 60.08 28.65
C GLN A 344 34.15 60.07 27.23
N ALA A 345 33.44 60.74 26.31
CA ALA A 345 33.87 60.98 24.93
C ALA A 345 33.54 62.41 24.50
N CYS A 346 33.86 63.39 25.35
CA CYS A 346 33.95 64.81 24.99
C CYS A 346 35.06 65.43 25.83
N GLU A 347 36.31 65.09 25.51
CA GLU A 347 37.53 65.93 25.64
C GLU A 347 38.74 65.01 25.51
N ASP A 348 39.10 64.65 24.27
CA ASP A 348 40.52 64.78 23.90
C ASP A 348 40.73 64.75 22.38
N LYS A 349 41.08 65.91 21.83
CA LYS A 349 41.84 66.09 20.59
C LYS A 349 42.82 67.23 20.84
N ARG A 350 43.98 66.95 21.44
CA ARG A 350 45.20 67.65 21.02
C ARG A 350 46.50 66.87 21.30
N ASP A 351 47.08 66.44 20.18
CA ASP A 351 48.49 66.28 19.85
C ASP A 351 49.44 65.30 20.58
N LYS A 352 49.99 64.41 19.75
CA LYS A 352 51.18 63.58 19.94
C LYS A 352 52.46 64.42 19.86
N ASN A 353 53.39 64.14 20.78
CA ASN A 353 54.85 63.99 20.61
C ASN A 353 55.46 63.85 22.03
N LYS A 354 56.48 63.04 22.37
CA LYS A 354 57.41 62.12 21.70
C LYS A 354 58.34 61.54 22.81
N CYS A 355 58.79 60.27 22.68
CA CYS A 355 59.93 59.60 23.37
C CYS A 355 59.81 59.38 24.91
N GLU A 356 60.28 58.30 25.56
CA GLU A 356 61.00 57.06 25.23
C GLU A 356 61.00 56.18 26.51
N GLY A 357 61.19 54.85 26.38
CA GLY A 357 61.85 54.04 27.43
C GLY A 357 61.01 53.05 28.23
N GLU A 358 61.09 51.77 27.86
CA GLU A 358 60.75 50.58 28.65
C GLU A 358 61.56 50.50 29.96
N ARG A 359 60.95 50.13 31.10
CA ARG A 359 60.90 48.73 31.59
C ARG A 359 60.38 48.64 33.04
N GLU A 360 59.49 47.67 33.22
CA GLU A 360 58.79 47.23 34.42
C GLU A 360 59.63 46.92 35.67
N TRP A 361 59.08 47.30 36.83
CA TRP A 361 58.66 46.49 38.01
C TRP A 361 58.96 47.18 39.34
N ARG A 362 57.89 47.43 40.11
CA ARG A 362 57.82 47.67 41.58
C ARG A 362 58.79 48.71 42.20
N LYS A 363 58.27 49.92 42.48
CA LYS A 363 58.10 50.52 43.83
C LYS A 363 57.82 52.03 43.73
N CYS A 364 56.95 52.49 44.63
CA CYS A 364 56.50 53.85 44.79
C CYS A 364 57.61 54.91 44.98
N LEU A 365 57.28 56.10 44.44
CA LEU A 365 57.55 57.46 44.93
C LEU A 365 59.01 57.90 45.12
N ARG A 366 59.37 59.05 44.53
CA ARG A 366 60.33 59.96 45.15
C ARG A 366 60.28 61.39 44.63
N VAL A 367 60.17 62.32 45.57
CA VAL A 367 60.93 63.59 45.67
C VAL A 367 60.98 63.88 47.18
N CYS A 368 62.08 64.19 47.87
CA CYS A 368 63.53 64.12 47.67
C CYS A 368 64.20 64.13 49.07
N ASP A 369 65.34 63.45 49.19
CA ASP A 369 66.56 63.71 50.01
C ASP A 369 66.43 64.22 51.47
N THR A 370 67.14 63.71 52.50
CA THR A 370 68.56 63.31 52.57
C THR A 370 68.83 62.54 53.90
N SER A 371 69.68 61.51 53.81
CA SER A 371 70.65 60.96 54.80
C SER A 371 70.32 60.73 56.31
N ALA A 372 70.56 59.47 56.69
CA ALA A 372 71.31 58.96 57.85
C ALA A 372 70.57 58.58 59.17
N ASP A 373 70.55 57.26 59.35
CA ASP A 373 70.80 56.45 60.55
C ASP A 373 69.75 56.13 61.63
N GLU A 374 69.70 54.81 61.86
CA GLU A 374 69.42 54.01 63.07
C GLU A 374 68.05 54.07 63.80
N THR A 375 67.46 52.87 63.96
CA THR A 375 66.43 52.48 64.95
C THR A 375 66.99 52.44 66.39
N PRO A 376 66.19 52.23 67.48
CA PRO A 376 64.72 52.07 67.63
C PRO A 376 64.09 52.88 68.80
N THR A 377 62.78 52.64 69.05
CA THR A 377 62.08 52.51 70.37
C THR A 377 61.07 53.61 70.82
N GLU A 378 59.83 53.14 71.10
CA GLU A 378 58.83 53.54 72.13
C GLU A 378 58.04 54.89 72.18
N LEU A 379 56.69 54.70 72.24
CA LEU A 379 55.65 55.25 73.15
C LEU A 379 55.17 56.74 73.17
N LEU A 380 53.82 56.85 73.13
CA LEU A 380 52.84 57.86 73.64
C LEU A 380 52.51 59.13 72.79
N LYS A 381 51.27 59.32 72.26
CA LYS A 381 49.96 59.81 72.83
C LYS A 381 50.02 61.30 73.28
N VAL A 382 49.14 62.27 72.93
CA VAL A 382 47.66 62.43 72.79
C VAL A 382 47.39 63.76 72.01
N SER A 383 46.64 63.79 70.89
CA SER A 383 45.19 64.09 70.65
C SER A 383 44.61 65.47 71.06
N SER A 384 44.02 66.18 70.07
CA SER A 384 42.95 67.17 70.22
C SER A 384 41.81 66.83 69.26
N SER A 385 40.58 66.65 69.74
CA SER A 385 39.40 66.32 68.92
C SER A 385 38.16 67.08 69.39
N HIS A 386 37.74 68.09 68.63
CA HIS A 386 36.40 68.68 68.66
C HIS A 386 36.19 69.43 67.33
N MET A 387 35.76 68.72 66.28
CA MET A 387 35.26 69.21 64.96
C MET A 387 35.19 68.03 63.96
N MET A 388 34.59 66.90 64.33
CA MET A 388 34.47 65.72 63.43
C MET A 388 33.13 64.99 63.53
N GLU A 389 32.18 65.48 64.33
CA GLU A 389 30.96 64.72 64.68
C GLU A 389 29.76 65.02 63.77
N GLU A 390 29.70 66.20 63.13
CA GLU A 390 28.58 66.57 62.21
C GLU A 390 28.78 66.17 60.75
N SER A 391 30.02 65.98 60.27
CA SER A 391 30.26 65.51 58.89
C SER A 391 30.05 64.00 58.74
N CYS A 392 30.27 63.26 59.83
CA CYS A 392 30.15 61.80 59.84
C CYS A 392 28.70 61.32 59.84
N THR A 393 27.78 62.06 60.47
CA THR A 393 26.34 61.72 60.51
C THR A 393 25.66 61.94 59.16
N ILE A 394 26.01 63.01 58.43
CA ILE A 394 25.47 63.27 57.08
C ILE A 394 26.02 62.26 56.06
N GLN A 395 27.31 61.90 56.14
CA GLN A 395 27.91 60.89 55.27
C GLN A 395 27.26 59.51 55.48
N LYS A 396 27.03 59.13 56.75
CA LYS A 396 26.41 57.85 57.10
C LYS A 396 24.95 57.76 56.66
N LEU A 397 24.21 58.88 56.73
CA LEU A 397 22.84 58.95 56.25
C LEU A 397 22.76 58.89 54.70
N SER A 398 23.74 59.44 53.99
CA SER A 398 23.89 59.31 52.54
C SER A 398 24.17 57.86 52.11
N ASP A 399 25.03 57.17 52.84
CA ASP A 399 25.40 55.79 52.54
C ASP A 399 24.23 54.82 52.80
N ASP A 400 23.48 54.99 53.89
CA ASP A 400 22.24 54.24 54.16
C ASP A 400 21.15 54.51 53.10
N LEU A 401 21.03 55.76 52.64
CA LEU A 401 20.06 56.14 51.60
C LEU A 401 20.46 55.56 50.23
N ARG A 402 21.76 55.42 49.96
CA ARG A 402 22.28 54.76 48.75
C ARG A 402 22.07 53.24 48.81
N GLU A 403 22.24 52.62 49.97
CA GLU A 403 22.02 51.19 50.15
C GLU A 403 20.54 50.81 50.03
N THR A 404 19.65 51.63 50.61
CA THR A 404 18.19 51.47 50.47
C THR A 404 17.70 51.73 49.04
N LEU A 405 18.29 52.70 48.34
CA LEU A 405 17.98 52.96 46.93
C LEU A 405 18.48 51.82 46.03
N ASN A 406 19.66 51.26 46.29
CA ASN A 406 20.18 50.11 45.57
C ASN A 406 19.32 48.86 45.77
N THR A 407 18.90 48.56 47.01
CA THR A 407 18.00 47.43 47.30
C THR A 407 16.62 47.62 46.68
N LEU A 408 16.05 48.84 46.69
CA LEU A 408 14.82 49.15 45.98
C LEU A 408 14.95 48.99 44.46
N THR A 409 16.09 49.38 43.89
CA THR A 409 16.36 49.24 42.46
C THR A 409 16.49 47.77 42.05
N LEU A 410 17.13 46.95 42.90
CA LEU A 410 17.27 45.51 42.71
C LEU A 410 15.91 44.79 42.81
N LEU A 411 15.05 45.19 43.76
CA LEU A 411 13.69 44.67 43.90
C LEU A 411 12.74 45.11 42.78
N LEU A 412 12.94 46.32 42.23
CA LEU A 412 12.19 46.79 41.06
C LEU A 412 12.61 46.03 39.80
N ASN A 413 13.91 45.78 39.61
CA ASN A 413 14.42 44.97 38.50
C ASN A 413 13.97 43.51 38.61
N SER A 414 14.02 42.89 39.79
CA SER A 414 13.55 41.52 39.97
C SER A 414 12.05 41.38 39.72
N ARG A 415 11.23 42.34 40.20
CA ARG A 415 9.80 42.39 39.87
C ARG A 415 9.55 42.58 38.37
N GLN A 416 10.39 43.33 37.68
CA GLN A 416 10.23 43.62 36.26
C GLN A 416 10.66 42.43 35.38
N GLU A 417 11.69 41.68 35.80
CA GLU A 417 12.09 40.39 35.20
C GLU A 417 11.04 39.32 35.42
N GLU A 418 10.50 39.15 36.64
CA GLU A 418 9.39 38.22 36.93
C GLU A 418 8.14 38.54 36.09
N ARG A 419 7.86 39.83 35.85
CA ARG A 419 6.74 40.26 35.01
C ARG A 419 6.95 39.94 33.52
N LYS A 420 8.21 40.00 33.04
CA LYS A 420 8.59 39.67 31.65
C LYS A 420 8.59 38.16 31.42
N THR A 421 9.22 37.37 32.30
CA THR A 421 9.23 35.89 32.25
C THR A 421 7.80 35.33 32.34
N GLY A 422 6.94 35.91 33.19
CA GLY A 422 5.53 35.53 33.27
C GLY A 422 4.71 35.88 32.02
N TYR A 423 5.06 36.95 31.28
CA TYR A 423 4.33 37.37 30.08
C TYR A 423 4.57 36.43 28.90
N TRP A 424 5.83 36.08 28.63
CA TRP A 424 6.22 35.21 27.52
C TRP A 424 5.81 33.76 27.76
N THR A 425 5.93 33.25 28.98
CA THR A 425 5.37 31.94 29.38
C THR A 425 3.86 31.88 29.10
N ARG A 426 3.13 32.96 29.37
CA ARG A 426 1.68 33.07 29.10
C ARG A 426 1.37 33.15 27.61
N LYS A 427 2.22 33.84 26.83
CA LYS A 427 2.13 33.88 25.36
C LYS A 427 2.41 32.52 24.72
N ILE A 428 3.43 31.81 25.17
CA ILE A 428 3.78 30.46 24.71
C ILE A 428 2.65 29.47 25.00
N LYS A 429 2.09 29.49 26.21
CA LYS A 429 0.92 28.66 26.55
C LYS A 429 -0.29 28.96 25.66
N THR A 430 -0.48 30.23 25.29
CA THR A 430 -1.56 30.63 24.37
C THR A 430 -1.30 30.09 22.97
N ILE A 431 -0.07 30.16 22.47
CA ILE A 431 0.35 29.62 21.17
C ILE A 431 0.10 28.11 21.12
N ASN A 432 0.56 27.35 22.11
CA ASN A 432 0.39 25.89 22.16
C ASN A 432 -1.10 25.51 22.22
N THR A 433 -1.91 26.26 22.96
CA THR A 433 -3.37 26.02 23.04
C THR A 433 -4.05 26.27 21.70
N VAL A 434 -3.73 27.38 21.02
CA VAL A 434 -4.28 27.71 19.70
C VAL A 434 -3.85 26.68 18.66
N PHE A 435 -2.56 26.30 18.67
CA PHE A 435 -2.04 25.28 17.77
C PHE A 435 -2.66 23.92 18.03
N PHE A 436 -2.85 23.52 19.28
CA PHE A 436 -3.53 22.28 19.63
C PHE A 436 -4.97 22.23 19.08
N ILE A 437 -5.76 23.30 19.26
CA ILE A 437 -7.12 23.37 18.71
C ILE A 437 -7.10 23.28 17.19
N PHE A 438 -6.21 24.04 16.54
CA PHE A 438 -6.03 23.98 15.09
C PHE A 438 -5.65 22.56 14.63
N TYR A 439 -4.69 21.92 15.29
CA TYR A 439 -4.18 20.61 14.96
C TYR A 439 -5.25 19.51 15.09
N VAL A 440 -6.03 19.52 16.19
CA VAL A 440 -7.16 18.60 16.38
C VAL A 440 -8.23 18.81 15.31
N SER A 441 -8.55 20.07 14.98
CA SER A 441 -9.53 20.38 13.94
C SER A 441 -9.07 19.95 12.55
N ALA A 442 -7.82 20.21 12.20
CA ALA A 442 -7.21 19.84 10.93
C ALA A 442 -7.12 18.31 10.79
N SER A 443 -6.68 17.61 11.84
CA SER A 443 -6.61 16.15 11.87
C SER A 443 -8.00 15.53 11.71
N SER A 444 -9.00 16.04 12.44
CA SER A 444 -10.38 15.54 12.36
C SER A 444 -10.99 15.78 10.97
N LEU A 445 -10.79 16.96 10.39
CA LEU A 445 -11.27 17.29 9.04
C LEU A 445 -10.56 16.44 7.97
N PHE A 446 -9.25 16.20 8.12
CA PHE A 446 -8.49 15.32 7.23
C PHE A 446 -9.00 13.88 7.27
N LEU A 447 -9.19 13.30 8.46
CA LEU A 447 -9.72 11.94 8.62
C LEU A 447 -11.13 11.81 8.03
N LEU A 448 -11.98 12.82 8.26
CA LEU A 448 -13.34 12.87 7.71
C LEU A 448 -13.34 12.96 6.18
N CYS A 449 -12.47 13.79 5.59
CA CYS A 449 -12.27 13.89 4.15
C CYS A 449 -11.85 12.53 3.55
N MET A 450 -10.87 11.87 4.17
CA MET A 450 -10.42 10.55 3.73
C MET A 450 -11.54 9.51 3.80
N PHE A 451 -12.33 9.50 4.88
CA PHE A 451 -13.47 8.60 5.03
C PHE A 451 -14.52 8.80 3.91
N PHE A 452 -14.79 10.05 3.53
CA PHE A 452 -15.68 10.34 2.40
C PHE A 452 -15.10 9.89 1.06
N HIS A 453 -13.80 10.06 0.81
CA HIS A 453 -13.18 9.58 -0.42
C HIS A 453 -13.18 8.05 -0.55
N TRP A 454 -13.03 7.32 0.56
CA TRP A 454 -13.11 5.86 0.55
C TRP A 454 -14.53 5.34 0.32
N ASN A 455 -15.53 5.97 0.94
CA ASN A 455 -16.93 5.54 0.83
C ASN A 455 -17.68 6.17 -0.35
N GLY A 456 -17.11 7.20 -0.98
CA GLY A 456 -17.71 7.86 -2.13
C GLY A 456 -17.90 6.89 -3.28
N ALA A 457 -19.15 6.64 -3.65
CA ALA A 457 -19.50 6.04 -4.92
C ALA A 457 -19.20 7.05 -6.02
N HIS A 458 -18.25 6.72 -6.91
CA HIS A 458 -18.03 7.42 -8.16
C HIS A 458 -18.20 6.40 -9.27
#